data_AF-A0A1Z7ZU73-F1
#
_entry.id   AF-A0A1Z7ZU73-F1
#
_cell.length_a   1.000
_cell.length_b   1.000
_cell.length_c   1.000
_cell.angle_alpha   90.00
_cell.angle_beta   90.00
_cell.angle_gamma   90.00
#
_symmetry.space_group_name_H-M   'P 1'
#
loop_
_entity.id
_entity.type
_entity.pdbx_description
1 polymer ?
#
loop_
_entity_poly.entity_id
_entity_poly.type
_entity_poly.pdbx_seq_one_letter_code
_entity_poly.pdbx_strand_id
1 'polypeptide(L)'
;MNYTEEQIIEKAKQVMEDLREEYYSDNCIRRVFFEEEKILLSGENKEKLQAVWSVGINSFFDNVDFLHISDETGEPLYYQNFNTFVFNIDKIPEGKYFKVNEE
;
A
#
# COMPACT_ATOMS: atom_id res chain seq x y z
N MET A 1 -11.29 1.61 12.51
CA MET A 1 -10.16 2.55 12.48
C MET A 1 -9.28 2.30 13.69
N ASN A 2 -8.28 1.44 13.53
CA ASN A 2 -7.32 1.11 14.59
C ASN A 2 -6.04 1.96 14.49
N TYR A 3 -5.75 2.49 13.31
CA TYR A 3 -4.58 3.33 13.05
C TYR A 3 -4.98 4.78 12.77
N THR A 4 -4.06 5.70 12.98
CA THR A 4 -4.20 7.12 12.61
C THR A 4 -3.65 7.37 11.21
N GLU A 5 -4.06 8.48 10.59
CA GLU A 5 -3.54 8.87 9.28
C GLU A 5 -2.01 9.06 9.33
N GLU A 6 -1.48 9.66 10.40
CA GLU A 6 -0.04 9.87 10.59
C GLU A 6 0.73 8.55 10.65
N GLN A 7 0.23 7.55 11.39
CA GLN A 7 0.85 6.23 11.46
C GLN A 7 0.87 5.52 10.11
N ILE A 8 -0.21 5.67 9.34
CA ILE A 8 -0.32 5.09 8.00
C ILE A 8 0.59 5.80 7.00
N ILE A 9 0.74 7.12 7.12
CA ILE A 9 1.70 7.90 6.33
C ILE A 9 3.13 7.43 6.60
N GLU A 10 3.54 7.29 7.86
CA GLU A 10 4.86 6.80 8.23
C GLU A 10 5.10 5.38 7.70
N LYS A 11 4.10 4.49 7.87
CA LYS A 11 4.15 3.13 7.35
C LYS A 11 4.29 3.09 5.83
N ALA A 12 3.48 3.88 5.12
CA ALA A 12 3.53 3.94 3.68
C ALA A 12 4.87 4.46 3.17
N LYS A 13 5.48 5.46 3.82
CA LYS A 13 6.83 5.92 3.46
C LYS A 13 7.85 4.80 3.57
N GLN A 14 7.84 4.05 4.68
CA GLN A 14 8.72 2.90 4.88
C GLN A 14 8.53 1.84 3.77
N VAL A 15 7.28 1.48 3.46
CA VAL A 15 6.97 0.51 2.40
C VAL A 15 7.46 1.01 1.04
N MET A 16 7.27 2.29 0.73
CA MET A 16 7.71 2.86 -0.55
C MET A 16 9.23 2.96 -0.67
N GLU A 17 9.92 3.27 0.42
CA GLU A 17 11.39 3.26 0.50
C GLU A 17 11.92 1.86 0.18
N ASP A 18 11.38 0.83 0.83
CA ASP A 18 11.80 -0.56 0.61
C ASP A 18 11.47 -1.08 -0.80
N LEU A 19 10.31 -0.72 -1.37
CA LEU A 19 9.87 -1.21 -2.68
C LEU A 19 10.50 -0.48 -3.86
N ARG A 20 10.87 0.80 -3.69
CA ARG A 20 11.29 1.68 -4.79
C ARG A 20 12.42 2.61 -4.35
N GLU A 21 13.52 2.05 -3.84
CA GLU A 21 14.70 2.83 -3.40
C GLU A 21 15.13 3.90 -4.42
N GLU A 22 15.06 3.65 -5.73
CA GLU A 22 15.46 4.62 -6.78
C GLU A 22 14.41 5.72 -7.09
N TYR A 23 13.15 5.52 -6.75
CA TYR A 23 12.05 6.45 -7.10
C TYR A 23 11.26 6.95 -5.89
N TYR A 24 11.70 6.59 -4.68
CA TYR A 24 11.17 7.11 -3.43
C TYR A 24 11.52 8.59 -3.27
N SER A 25 10.60 9.35 -2.69
CA SER A 25 10.86 10.69 -2.17
C SER A 25 9.98 10.93 -0.95
N ASP A 26 10.41 11.79 -0.04
CA ASP A 26 9.65 12.09 1.19
C ASP A 26 8.24 12.67 0.91
N ASN A 27 8.04 13.19 -0.29
CA ASN A 27 6.77 13.72 -0.80
C ASN A 27 6.07 12.74 -1.77
N CYS A 28 6.35 11.43 -1.68
CA CYS A 28 5.71 10.44 -2.55
C CYS A 28 4.23 10.24 -2.23
N ILE A 29 3.78 10.56 -1.01
CA ILE A 29 2.39 10.40 -0.60
C ILE A 29 1.59 11.63 -1.02
N ARG A 30 0.53 11.40 -1.81
CA ARG A 30 -0.37 12.43 -2.32
C ARG A 30 -1.59 12.62 -1.44
N ARG A 31 -2.15 11.52 -0.93
CA ARG A 31 -3.35 11.50 -0.07
C ARG A 31 -3.45 10.18 0.68
N VAL A 32 -4.12 10.20 1.82
CA VAL A 32 -4.48 9.00 2.58
C VAL A 32 -5.96 9.09 2.90
N PHE A 33 -6.68 7.96 2.80
CA PHE A 33 -8.07 7.89 3.23
C PHE A 33 -8.41 6.48 3.70
N PHE A 34 -9.32 6.43 4.67
CA PHE A 34 -9.83 5.20 5.23
C PHE A 34 -11.09 4.73 4.47
N GLU A 35 -11.12 3.45 4.14
CA GLU A 35 -12.27 2.76 3.56
C GLU A 35 -12.71 1.67 4.55
N GLU A 36 -13.85 1.88 5.21
CA GLU A 36 -14.41 0.90 6.16
C GLU A 36 -14.81 -0.41 5.47
N GLU A 37 -15.28 -0.32 4.23
CA GLU A 37 -15.71 -1.45 3.42
C GLU A 37 -15.02 -1.43 2.05
N LYS A 38 -13.97 -2.24 1.88
CA LYS A 38 -13.32 -2.43 0.58
C LYS A 38 -13.24 -3.90 0.21
N ILE A 39 -13.62 -4.22 -1.03
CA ILE A 39 -13.35 -5.54 -1.62
C ILE A 39 -11.89 -5.57 -2.09
N LEU A 40 -11.09 -6.49 -1.53
CA LEU A 40 -9.67 -6.59 -1.86
C LEU A 40 -9.45 -7.19 -3.25
N LEU A 41 -8.52 -6.60 -4.01
CA LEU A 41 -8.24 -6.99 -5.41
C LEU A 41 -7.19 -8.11 -5.52
N SER A 42 -6.37 -8.32 -4.50
CA SER A 42 -5.27 -9.29 -4.51
C SER A 42 -4.93 -9.74 -3.08
N GLY A 43 -4.09 -10.76 -2.96
CA GLY A 43 -3.62 -11.35 -1.71
C GLY A 43 -4.52 -12.45 -1.16
N GLU A 44 -4.19 -12.97 0.02
CA GLU A 44 -4.88 -14.10 0.66
C GLU A 44 -6.37 -13.84 0.96
N ASN A 45 -6.74 -12.56 1.04
CA ASN A 45 -8.10 -12.10 1.31
C ASN A 45 -8.78 -11.50 0.08
N LYS A 46 -8.32 -11.82 -1.14
CA LYS A 46 -8.96 -11.42 -2.39
C LYS A 46 -10.47 -11.70 -2.37
N GLU A 47 -11.26 -10.77 -2.91
CA GLU A 47 -12.73 -10.79 -2.96
C GLU A 47 -13.44 -10.73 -1.60
N LYS A 48 -12.69 -10.61 -0.49
CA LYS A 48 -13.27 -10.36 0.83
C LYS A 48 -13.39 -8.87 1.10
N LEU A 49 -14.37 -8.53 1.92
CA LEU A 49 -14.64 -7.19 2.40
C LEU A 49 -13.84 -6.94 3.68
N GLN A 50 -13.03 -5.88 3.70
CA GLN A 50 -12.15 -5.55 4.81
C GLN A 50 -11.97 -4.03 4.91
N ALA A 51 -11.81 -3.54 6.14
CA ALA A 51 -11.43 -2.16 6.42
C ALA A 51 -9.95 -1.93 6.06
N VAL A 52 -9.68 -0.93 5.24
CA VAL A 52 -8.32 -0.62 4.77
C VAL A 52 -8.05 0.87 4.70
N TRP A 53 -6.77 1.17 4.68
CA TRP A 53 -6.24 2.47 4.32
C TRP A 53 -5.75 2.46 2.89
N SER A 54 -6.25 3.40 2.08
CA SER A 54 -5.77 3.63 0.72
C SER A 54 -4.89 4.86 0.69
N VAL A 55 -3.63 4.63 0.33
CA VAL A 55 -2.59 5.64 0.24
C VAL A 55 -2.33 5.91 -1.23
N GLY A 56 -2.67 7.12 -1.69
CA GLY A 56 -2.34 7.60 -3.02
C GLY A 56 -0.87 7.98 -3.11
N ILE A 57 -0.15 7.36 -4.03
CA ILE A 57 1.28 7.56 -4.27
C ILE A 57 1.47 8.33 -5.60
N ASN A 58 2.31 9.36 -5.59
CA ASN A 58 2.70 10.09 -6.78
C ASN A 58 3.44 9.16 -7.74
N SER A 59 2.95 9.07 -8.97
CA SER A 59 3.52 8.26 -10.04
C SER A 59 3.89 9.12 -11.25
N PHE A 60 4.46 8.51 -12.29
CA PHE A 60 4.87 9.22 -13.50
C PHE A 60 3.69 9.94 -14.18
N PHE A 61 3.96 11.11 -14.77
CA PHE A 61 2.99 11.91 -15.54
C PHE A 61 1.74 12.30 -14.74
N ASP A 62 1.91 12.75 -13.48
CA ASP A 62 0.84 13.20 -12.57
C ASP A 62 -0.22 12.14 -12.22
N ASN A 63 0.06 10.88 -12.57
CA ASN A 63 -0.78 9.75 -12.23
C ASN A 63 -0.68 9.40 -10.73
N VAL A 64 -1.64 8.59 -10.28
CA VAL A 64 -1.72 8.13 -8.90
C VAL A 64 -1.71 6.61 -8.90
N ASP A 65 -0.72 6.06 -8.19
CA ASP A 65 -0.72 4.67 -7.78
C ASP A 65 -1.37 4.56 -6.39
N PHE A 66 -1.79 3.36 -5.98
CA PHE A 66 -2.41 3.13 -4.69
C PHE A 66 -1.71 2.01 -3.94
N LEU A 67 -1.29 2.31 -2.72
CA LEU A 67 -0.89 1.33 -1.73
C LEU A 67 -2.06 1.10 -0.77
N HIS A 68 -2.42 -0.17 -0.56
CA HIS A 68 -3.49 -0.54 0.36
C HIS A 68 -2.90 -1.20 1.60
N ILE A 69 -3.28 -0.71 2.78
CA ILE A 69 -2.79 -1.16 4.09
C ILE A 69 -3.97 -1.63 4.90
N SER A 70 -3.84 -2.76 5.58
CA SER A 70 -4.89 -3.30 6.46
C SER A 70 -5.11 -2.38 7.67
N ASP A 71 -6.35 -1.99 7.96
CA ASP A 71 -6.66 -1.31 9.24
C ASP A 71 -6.63 -2.28 10.43
N GLU A 72 -6.65 -3.59 10.21
CA GLU A 72 -6.54 -4.58 11.29
C GLU A 72 -5.08 -4.74 11.74
N THR A 73 -4.16 -4.89 10.79
CA THR A 73 -2.76 -5.25 11.09
C THR A 73 -1.78 -4.10 10.90
N GLY A 74 -2.15 -3.04 10.19
CA GLY A 74 -1.24 -1.96 9.82
C GLY A 74 -0.19 -2.38 8.79
N GLU A 75 -0.30 -3.59 8.23
CA GLU A 75 0.63 -4.13 7.24
C GLU A 75 0.11 -3.88 5.81
N PRO A 76 1.02 -3.63 4.84
CA PRO A 76 0.65 -3.46 3.45
C PRO A 76 0.07 -4.77 2.88
N LEU A 77 -0.97 -4.64 2.07
CA LEU A 77 -1.63 -5.77 1.43
C LEU A 77 -1.15 -5.91 -0.01
N TYR A 78 -1.36 -4.86 -0.80
CA TYR A 78 -1.00 -4.83 -2.21
C TYR A 78 -0.79 -3.41 -2.71
N TYR A 79 -0.08 -3.33 -3.82
CA TYR A 79 0.11 -2.12 -4.60
C TYR A 79 -0.64 -2.22 -5.92
N GLN A 80 -1.25 -1.14 -6.35
CA GLN A 80 -1.89 -1.00 -7.65
C GLN A 80 -1.33 0.21 -8.37
N ASN A 81 -0.69 0.03 -9.52
CA ASN A 81 -0.24 1.15 -10.32
C ASN A 81 -1.36 1.76 -11.17
N PHE A 82 -1.10 2.96 -11.71
CA PHE A 82 -2.06 3.67 -12.58
C PHE A 82 -2.45 2.91 -13.86
N ASN A 83 -1.62 1.95 -14.29
CA ASN A 83 -1.91 1.04 -15.40
C ASN A 83 -2.70 -0.21 -14.95
N THR A 84 -3.25 -0.21 -13.73
CA THR A 84 -4.03 -1.30 -13.13
C THR A 84 -3.27 -2.60 -12.87
N PHE A 85 -1.94 -2.62 -12.98
CA PHE A 85 -1.16 -3.76 -12.51
C PHE A 85 -1.16 -3.79 -11.00
N VAL A 86 -1.52 -4.94 -10.44
CA VAL A 86 -1.58 -5.20 -9.01
C VAL A 86 -0.48 -6.19 -8.64
N PHE A 87 0.16 -5.98 -7.49
CA PHE A 87 1.04 -6.97 -6.89
C PHE A 87 0.93 -6.97 -5.37
N ASN A 88 1.09 -8.15 -4.77
CA ASN A 88 1.09 -8.32 -3.32
C ASN A 88 2.40 -7.82 -2.73
N ILE A 89 2.33 -7.41 -1.47
CA ILE A 89 3.49 -6.98 -0.69
C ILE A 89 3.60 -7.92 0.50
N ASP A 90 4.81 -8.41 0.75
CA ASP A 90 5.12 -9.23 1.92
C ASP A 90 6.34 -8.67 2.64
N LYS A 91 6.62 -9.18 3.83
CA LYS A 91 7.60 -8.66 4.77
C LYS A 91 8.57 -9.76 5.20
N ILE A 92 9.87 -9.52 5.02
CA ILE A 92 10.88 -10.44 5.54
C ILE A 92 11.00 -10.32 7.07
N PRO A 93 11.56 -11.32 7.79
CA PRO A 93 11.71 -11.28 9.25
C PRO A 93 12.46 -10.05 9.78
N GLU A 94 13.37 -9.48 8.99
CA GLU A 94 14.12 -8.26 9.29
C GLU A 94 13.27 -6.99 9.22
N GLY A 95 12.04 -7.10 8.72
CA GLY A 95 11.04 -6.04 8.69
C GLY A 95 10.97 -5.23 7.39
N LYS A 96 11.76 -5.60 6.36
CA LYS A 96 11.70 -4.97 5.04
C LYS A 96 10.58 -5.53 4.18
N TYR A 97 9.97 -4.66 3.37
CA TYR A 97 8.90 -5.04 2.45
C TYR A 97 9.42 -5.39 1.05
N PHE A 98 8.79 -6.35 0.38
CA PHE A 98 9.14 -6.73 -0.99
C PHE A 98 7.90 -7.09 -1.81
N LYS A 99 8.02 -6.95 -3.13
CA LYS A 99 7.00 -7.35 -4.09
C LYS A 99 6.94 -8.86 -4.21
N VAL A 100 5.75 -9.44 -4.08
CA VAL A 100 5.46 -10.83 -4.42
C VAL A 100 4.87 -10.86 -5.84
N ASN A 101 5.50 -11.62 -6.74
CA ASN A 101 4.91 -11.91 -8.04
C ASN A 101 3.92 -13.07 -7.85
N GLU A 102 2.65 -12.90 -8.25
CA GLU A 102 1.74 -14.03 -8.40
C GLU A 102 2.27 -14.89 -9.57
N GLU A 103 2.62 -16.16 -9.30
CA GLU A 103 2.98 -17.17 -10.32
C GLU A 103 1.76 -17.59 -11.17
#